data_AF-A0A8D8BLZ4-F1
#
_entry.id   AF-A0A8D8BLZ4-F1
#
_cell.length_a   1.000
_cell.length_b   1.000
_cell.length_c   1.000
_cell.angle_alpha   90.00
_cell.angle_beta   90.00
_cell.angle_gamma   90.00
#
_symmetry.space_group_name_H-M   'P 1'
#
loop_
_entity.id
_entity.type
_entity.pdbx_description
1 polymer ?
#
loop_
_entity_poly.entity_id
_entity_poly.type
_entity_poly.pdbx_seq_one_letter_code
_entity_poly.pdbx_strand_id
1 'polypeptide(L)'
;TGRASPMPNASSSAAISDSRRPEDGLAPLPEGWEERVHTDGRIFFIDHNTRTTQWEDPRLSMPNVAGQAVPYSRDYKRKYEYLKGQLRKPANVPNKIEIKVRRASILEDSYRIINSITKVDLLKTKLWIEFEGEAGLDYGGLAREWFYLLSKEMFNPYYGLFEYSAMDNYTLQINPFSGLCNEDHLHYFKFIGRVAGMAVYHGKLLDAFFIRPFYKMMLQKQIDL
;
A
#
# COMPACT_ATOMS: atom_id res chain seq x y z
N THR A 1 -5.79 -21.16 11.13
CA THR A 1 -6.26 -21.90 9.92
C THR A 1 -7.34 -21.08 9.24
N GLY A 2 -6.94 -20.10 8.42
CA GLY A 2 -7.85 -19.10 7.86
C GLY A 2 -8.42 -19.51 6.50
N ARG A 3 -9.65 -20.03 6.48
CA ARG A 3 -10.45 -20.14 5.26
C ARG A 3 -11.79 -19.45 5.49
N ALA A 4 -12.28 -18.75 4.47
CA ALA A 4 -13.61 -18.15 4.46
C ALA A 4 -14.70 -19.23 4.28
N SER A 5 -15.79 -19.09 5.02
CA SER A 5 -16.96 -19.97 4.98
C SER A 5 -17.91 -19.64 3.80
N PRO A 6 -18.69 -20.61 3.26
CA PRO A 6 -19.66 -20.36 2.20
C PRO A 6 -21.03 -19.85 2.72
N MET A 7 -21.74 -19.05 1.90
CA MET A 7 -23.05 -18.46 2.21
C MET A 7 -24.24 -19.38 1.86
N PRO A 8 -25.41 -19.22 2.55
CA PRO A 8 -26.69 -19.77 2.13
C PRO A 8 -27.47 -18.84 1.19
N ASN A 9 -28.41 -19.47 0.47
CA ASN A 9 -29.19 -18.96 -0.65
C ASN A 9 -30.20 -17.85 -0.26
N ALA A 10 -30.35 -16.85 -1.14
CA ALA A 10 -31.17 -15.66 -0.92
C ALA A 10 -32.69 -15.93 -1.03
N SER A 11 -33.47 -15.25 -0.21
CA SER A 11 -34.81 -14.80 -0.62
C SER A 11 -35.26 -13.55 0.16
N SER A 12 -36.03 -12.73 -0.55
CA SER A 12 -36.82 -11.57 -0.13
C SER A 12 -36.19 -10.17 -0.25
N SER A 13 -36.77 -9.48 -1.23
CA SER A 13 -36.65 -8.11 -1.70
C SER A 13 -37.43 -7.11 -0.84
N ALA A 14 -36.88 -5.90 -0.63
CA ALA A 14 -37.66 -4.70 -0.31
C ALA A 14 -36.91 -3.39 -0.61
N ALA A 15 -37.47 -2.63 -1.56
CA ALA A 15 -37.54 -1.16 -1.73
C ALA A 15 -36.32 -0.26 -1.39
N ILE A 16 -35.74 0.32 -2.45
CA ILE A 16 -34.74 1.40 -2.45
C ILE A 16 -35.45 2.75 -2.25
N SER A 17 -35.02 3.53 -1.26
CA SER A 17 -35.29 4.97 -1.18
C SER A 17 -34.05 5.75 -1.64
N ASP A 18 -34.19 6.43 -2.77
CA ASP A 18 -33.22 7.33 -3.39
C ASP A 18 -33.03 8.55 -2.48
N SER A 19 -31.88 8.62 -1.80
CA SER A 19 -31.43 9.82 -1.08
C SER A 19 -29.99 10.13 -1.50
N ARG A 20 -29.88 10.80 -2.65
CA ARG A 20 -28.64 11.38 -3.17
C ARG A 20 -28.00 12.30 -2.13
N ARG A 21 -26.81 11.93 -1.65
CA ARG A 21 -25.94 12.84 -0.90
C ARG A 21 -25.17 13.74 -1.87
N PRO A 22 -25.18 15.06 -1.66
CA PRO A 22 -24.45 16.00 -2.51
C PRO A 22 -22.95 16.01 -2.13
N GLU A 23 -22.11 15.90 -3.16
CA GLU A 23 -20.72 16.39 -3.23
C GLU A 23 -19.67 15.81 -2.28
N ASP A 24 -19.23 14.57 -2.58
CA ASP A 24 -17.80 14.24 -2.48
C ASP A 24 -17.11 14.99 -3.63
N GLY A 25 -16.12 15.85 -3.36
CA GLY A 25 -15.45 16.74 -4.33
C GLY A 25 -14.65 16.05 -5.45
N LEU A 26 -15.18 14.98 -6.01
CA LEU A 26 -14.61 14.13 -7.03
C LEU A 26 -15.34 14.37 -8.35
N ALA A 27 -14.59 14.28 -9.44
CA ALA A 27 -15.19 14.23 -10.77
C ALA A 27 -16.21 13.08 -10.85
N PRO A 28 -17.27 13.21 -11.67
CA PRO A 28 -18.22 12.13 -11.90
C PRO A 28 -17.48 10.88 -12.39
N LEU A 29 -18.04 9.70 -12.09
CA LEU A 29 -17.53 8.44 -12.63
C LEU A 29 -17.43 8.52 -14.16
N PRO A 30 -16.40 7.91 -14.78
CA PRO A 30 -16.30 7.87 -16.23
C PRO A 30 -17.53 7.20 -16.84
N GLU A 31 -17.81 7.50 -18.11
CA GLU A 31 -18.96 6.92 -18.81
C GLU A 31 -18.90 5.39 -18.81
N GLY A 32 -20.02 4.75 -18.49
CA GLY A 32 -20.13 3.30 -18.36
C GLY A 32 -19.64 2.72 -17.03
N TRP A 33 -19.29 3.55 -16.03
CA TRP A 33 -18.96 3.08 -14.69
C TRP A 33 -20.12 3.26 -13.71
N GLU A 34 -20.36 2.24 -12.88
CA GLU A 34 -21.36 2.27 -11.82
C GLU A 34 -20.72 1.92 -10.47
N GLU A 35 -21.02 2.72 -9.45
CA GLU A 35 -20.65 2.44 -8.07
C GLU A 35 -21.74 1.62 -7.39
N ARG A 36 -21.37 0.53 -6.71
CA ARG A 36 -22.29 -0.24 -5.88
C ARG A 36 -21.70 -0.55 -4.53
N VAL A 37 -22.59 -0.74 -3.56
CA VAL A 37 -22.24 -1.21 -2.21
C VAL A 37 -22.43 -2.72 -2.15
N HIS A 38 -21.36 -3.43 -1.85
CA HIS A 38 -21.33 -4.85 -1.56
C HIS A 38 -21.98 -5.13 -0.20
N THR A 39 -22.38 -6.37 0.05
CA THR A 39 -23.16 -6.77 1.24
C THR A 39 -22.43 -6.55 2.57
N ASP A 40 -21.11 -6.38 2.54
CA ASP A 40 -20.26 -6.04 3.69
C ASP A 40 -20.08 -4.51 3.87
N GLY A 41 -20.83 -3.70 3.12
CA GLY A 41 -20.79 -2.24 3.17
C GLY A 41 -19.69 -1.60 2.32
N ARG A 42 -18.91 -2.38 1.57
CA ARG A 42 -17.83 -1.87 0.72
C ARG A 42 -18.32 -1.37 -0.61
N ILE A 43 -17.71 -0.31 -1.09
CA ILE A 43 -17.94 0.16 -2.46
C ILE A 43 -17.11 -0.68 -3.43
N PHE A 44 -17.73 -1.10 -4.54
CA PHE A 44 -17.07 -1.67 -5.70
C PHE A 44 -17.58 -1.00 -6.97
N PHE A 45 -16.77 -1.04 -8.03
CA PHE A 45 -17.03 -0.35 -9.28
C PHE A 45 -17.26 -1.36 -10.39
N ILE A 46 -18.27 -1.10 -11.20
CA ILE A 46 -18.67 -1.94 -12.32
C ILE A 46 -18.38 -1.16 -13.60
N ASP A 47 -17.50 -1.70 -14.44
CA ASP A 47 -17.28 -1.18 -15.79
C ASP A 47 -18.23 -1.91 -16.75
N HIS A 48 -19.28 -1.23 -17.18
CA HIS A 48 -20.25 -1.75 -18.15
C HIS A 48 -19.66 -1.86 -19.57
N ASN A 49 -18.57 -1.16 -19.87
CA ASN A 49 -17.90 -1.23 -21.18
C ASN A 49 -17.15 -2.55 -21.33
N THR A 50 -16.41 -2.96 -20.29
CA THR A 50 -15.63 -4.21 -20.27
C THR A 50 -16.35 -5.37 -19.58
N ARG A 51 -17.49 -5.10 -18.96
CA ARG A 51 -18.29 -6.05 -18.15
C ARG A 51 -17.46 -6.66 -17.02
N THR A 52 -16.62 -5.84 -16.40
CA THR A 52 -15.79 -6.25 -15.28
C THR A 52 -16.20 -5.50 -14.02
N THR A 53 -15.88 -6.09 -12.87
CA THR A 53 -16.05 -5.47 -11.56
C THR A 53 -14.69 -5.35 -10.90
N GLN A 54 -14.41 -4.22 -10.27
CA GLN A 54 -13.16 -3.99 -9.56
C GLN A 54 -13.40 -3.24 -8.25
N TRP A 55 -12.43 -3.32 -7.35
CA TRP A 55 -12.50 -2.63 -6.05
C TRP A 55 -11.85 -1.25 -6.11
N GLU A 56 -10.97 -1.05 -7.10
CA GLU A 56 -10.31 0.21 -7.37
C GLU A 56 -11.24 1.17 -8.10
N ASP A 57 -11.34 2.41 -7.62
CA ASP A 57 -12.13 3.43 -8.29
C ASP A 57 -11.49 3.83 -9.63
N PRO A 58 -12.22 3.76 -10.76
CA PRO A 58 -11.69 4.15 -12.08
C PRO A 58 -11.22 5.59 -12.13
N ARG A 59 -11.72 6.45 -11.23
CA ARG A 59 -11.28 7.85 -11.14
C ARG A 59 -9.82 7.96 -10.72
N LEU A 60 -9.25 6.98 -10.02
CA LEU A 60 -7.84 6.98 -9.60
C LEU A 60 -6.87 6.62 -10.73
N SER A 61 -7.33 5.87 -11.75
CA SER A 61 -6.53 5.57 -12.94
C SER A 61 -6.63 6.66 -14.01
N MET A 62 -7.64 7.53 -13.92
CA MET A 62 -7.85 8.63 -14.83
C MET A 62 -6.96 9.85 -14.46
N PRO A 63 -6.21 10.41 -15.43
CA PRO A 63 -5.29 11.52 -15.19
C PRO A 63 -5.97 12.82 -14.69
N ASN A 64 -7.31 12.91 -14.73
CA ASN A 64 -8.06 14.07 -14.25
C ASN A 64 -8.19 14.15 -12.71
N VAL A 65 -7.98 13.05 -11.96
CA VAL A 65 -7.94 13.07 -10.48
C VAL A 65 -6.52 13.14 -9.93
N ALA A 66 -5.51 12.75 -10.72
CA ALA A 66 -4.09 12.87 -10.34
C ALA A 66 -3.62 14.33 -10.20
N GLY A 67 -4.49 15.31 -10.48
CA GLY A 67 -4.13 16.72 -10.60
C GLY A 67 -3.24 16.96 -11.82
N GLN A 68 -2.97 18.23 -12.11
CA GLN A 68 -1.97 18.60 -13.11
C GLN A 68 -0.65 17.89 -12.78
N ALA A 69 -0.04 17.23 -13.77
CA ALA A 69 1.25 16.55 -13.60
C ALA A 69 2.19 17.50 -12.85
N VAL A 70 2.59 17.12 -11.63
CA VAL A 70 3.41 18.00 -10.79
C VAL A 70 4.65 18.36 -11.59
N PRO A 71 4.85 19.65 -11.93
CA PRO A 71 5.94 20.04 -12.79
C PRO A 71 7.25 19.57 -12.18
N TYR A 72 8.17 19.14 -13.05
CA TYR A 72 9.48 18.64 -12.64
C TYR A 72 10.16 19.64 -11.71
N SER A 73 10.20 19.31 -10.42
CA SER A 73 10.81 20.18 -9.43
C SER A 73 12.33 19.99 -9.50
N ARG A 74 13.04 20.96 -10.07
CA ARG A 74 14.52 21.03 -10.01
C ARG A 74 15.01 20.91 -8.57
N ASP A 75 14.25 21.48 -7.62
CA ASP A 75 14.52 21.36 -6.20
C ASP A 75 14.36 19.93 -5.68
N TYR A 76 13.32 19.20 -6.12
CA TYR A 76 13.14 17.79 -5.77
C TYR A 76 14.32 16.95 -6.24
N LYS A 77 14.72 17.04 -7.51
CA LYS A 77 15.86 16.26 -8.02
C LYS A 77 17.13 16.56 -7.24
N ARG A 78 17.43 17.83 -6.97
CA ARG A 78 18.61 18.23 -6.18
C ARG A 78 18.56 17.63 -4.77
N LYS A 79 17.41 17.70 -4.08
CA LYS A 79 17.23 17.12 -2.74
C LYS A 79 17.34 15.59 -2.75
N TYR A 80 16.79 14.94 -3.78
CA TYR A 80 16.88 13.49 -3.96
C TYR A 80 18.33 13.03 -4.16
N GLU A 81 19.08 13.67 -5.07
CA GLU A 81 20.49 13.34 -5.31
C GLU A 81 21.34 13.60 -4.06
N TYR A 82 21.06 14.69 -3.33
CA TYR A 82 21.70 14.97 -2.05
C TYR A 82 21.44 13.83 -1.04
N LEU A 83 20.17 13.47 -0.81
CA LEU A 83 19.80 12.39 0.10
C LEU A 83 20.50 11.09 -0.29
N LYS A 84 20.45 10.72 -1.57
CA LYS A 84 21.08 9.50 -2.10
C LYS A 84 22.59 9.49 -1.88
N GLY A 85 23.25 10.63 -2.02
CA GLY A 85 24.67 10.79 -1.72
C GLY A 85 25.00 10.62 -0.23
N GLN A 86 24.06 10.93 0.67
CA GLN A 86 24.22 10.76 2.13
C GLN A 86 23.94 9.31 2.61
N LEU A 87 23.30 8.47 1.80
CA LEU A 87 23.02 7.08 2.15
C LEU A 87 24.31 6.24 2.10
N ARG A 88 24.98 6.11 3.24
CA ARG A 88 26.22 5.35 3.39
C ARG A 88 25.99 3.87 3.12
N LYS A 89 26.82 3.29 2.24
CA LYS A 89 26.90 1.84 2.06
C LYS A 89 27.43 1.19 3.34
N PRO A 90 26.81 0.10 3.81
CA PRO A 90 27.29 -0.59 4.99
C PRO A 90 28.65 -1.23 4.71
N ALA A 91 29.56 -1.14 5.67
CA ALA A 91 30.86 -1.82 5.65
C ALA A 91 30.80 -3.04 6.59
N ASN A 92 31.65 -4.05 6.36
CA ASN A 92 31.76 -5.24 7.20
C ASN A 92 30.42 -6.01 7.34
N VAL A 93 29.69 -6.13 6.23
CA VAL A 93 28.49 -6.96 6.08
C VAL A 93 28.58 -7.75 4.77
N PRO A 94 27.87 -8.89 4.66
CA PRO A 94 27.67 -9.57 3.39
C PRO A 94 27.22 -8.61 2.27
N ASN A 95 27.62 -8.90 1.03
CA ASN A 95 27.30 -8.02 -0.10
C ASN A 95 25.82 -8.05 -0.51
N LYS A 96 25.08 -9.07 -0.08
CA LYS A 96 23.66 -9.26 -0.38
C LYS A 96 22.90 -9.88 0.79
N ILE A 97 21.59 -9.69 0.78
CA ILE A 97 20.64 -10.43 1.59
C ILE A 97 19.67 -11.19 0.68
N GLU A 98 19.44 -12.47 1.00
CA GLU A 98 18.51 -13.32 0.28
C GLU A 98 17.14 -13.31 0.98
N ILE A 99 16.09 -13.04 0.21
CA ILE A 99 14.71 -12.99 0.65
C ILE A 99 13.94 -13.95 -0.25
N LYS A 100 13.63 -15.13 0.29
CA LYS A 100 12.85 -16.18 -0.38
C LYS A 100 11.42 -16.13 0.15
N VAL A 101 10.46 -15.88 -0.72
CA VAL A 101 9.06 -15.68 -0.30
C VAL A 101 8.09 -16.34 -1.28
N ARG A 102 6.90 -16.70 -0.79
CA ARG A 102 5.81 -17.17 -1.65
C ARG A 102 4.88 -16.01 -1.98
N ARG A 103 4.43 -15.90 -3.23
CA ARG A 103 3.48 -14.83 -3.63
C ARG A 103 2.22 -14.85 -2.78
N ALA A 104 1.65 -16.03 -2.55
CA ALA A 104 0.42 -16.23 -1.77
C ALA A 104 0.57 -15.89 -0.27
N SER A 105 1.79 -15.75 0.24
CA SER A 105 2.06 -15.47 1.65
C SER A 105 3.13 -14.40 1.81
N ILE A 106 3.20 -13.46 0.86
CA ILE A 106 4.29 -12.49 0.75
C ILE A 106 4.44 -11.64 2.02
N LEU A 107 3.32 -11.25 2.64
CA LEU A 107 3.33 -10.47 3.88
C LEU A 107 3.96 -11.26 5.04
N GLU A 108 3.47 -12.47 5.27
CA GLU A 108 3.90 -13.29 6.41
C GLU A 108 5.35 -13.77 6.26
N ASP A 109 5.75 -14.21 5.07
CA ASP A 109 7.11 -14.65 4.79
C ASP A 109 8.09 -13.46 4.93
N SER A 110 7.73 -12.30 4.35
CA SER A 110 8.54 -11.08 4.47
C SER A 110 8.65 -10.59 5.91
N TYR A 111 7.54 -10.64 6.67
CA TYR A 111 7.53 -10.26 8.08
C TYR A 111 8.50 -11.10 8.90
N ARG A 112 8.45 -12.44 8.76
CA ARG A 112 9.35 -13.36 9.47
C ARG A 112 10.81 -13.08 9.15
N ILE A 113 11.15 -12.93 7.87
CA ILE A 113 12.52 -12.67 7.42
C ILE A 113 13.01 -11.31 7.95
N ILE A 114 12.28 -10.24 7.68
CA ILE A 114 12.72 -8.87 8.01
C ILE A 114 12.76 -8.62 9.52
N ASN A 115 11.85 -9.23 10.29
CA ASN A 115 11.84 -9.08 11.74
C ASN A 115 12.96 -9.90 12.42
N SER A 116 13.37 -11.03 11.83
CA SER A 116 14.49 -11.84 12.33
C SER A 116 15.86 -11.13 12.21
N ILE A 117 15.96 -10.13 11.33
CA ILE A 117 17.21 -9.40 11.10
C ILE A 117 17.47 -8.42 12.24
N THR A 118 18.51 -8.73 13.01
CA THR A 118 18.99 -7.91 14.13
C THR A 118 19.95 -6.81 13.67
N LYS A 119 20.90 -7.14 12.77
CA LYS A 119 21.84 -6.17 12.20
C LYS A 119 21.19 -5.41 11.04
N VAL A 120 20.68 -4.21 11.32
CA VAL A 120 19.96 -3.35 10.36
C VAL A 120 20.77 -3.02 9.10
N ASP A 121 22.10 -3.00 9.18
CA ASP A 121 22.96 -2.78 8.02
C ASP A 121 22.83 -3.88 6.95
N LEU A 122 22.37 -5.08 7.30
CA LEU A 122 22.06 -6.12 6.31
C LEU A 122 20.92 -5.70 5.37
N LEU A 123 19.93 -4.95 5.88
CA LEU A 123 18.81 -4.44 5.08
C LEU A 123 19.24 -3.41 4.04
N LYS A 124 20.45 -2.86 4.18
CA LYS A 124 21.06 -1.89 3.26
C LYS A 124 21.94 -2.55 2.19
N THR A 125 22.15 -3.86 2.26
CA THR A 125 22.92 -4.63 1.28
C THR A 125 22.09 -4.93 0.04
N LYS A 126 22.70 -5.48 -1.03
CA LYS A 126 21.96 -5.80 -2.26
C LYS A 126 20.81 -6.78 -1.96
N LEU A 127 19.59 -6.43 -2.34
CA LEU A 127 18.43 -7.30 -2.18
C LEU A 127 18.43 -8.39 -3.25
N TRP A 128 18.42 -9.65 -2.83
CA TRP A 128 18.29 -10.82 -3.67
C TRP A 128 16.93 -11.47 -3.39
N ILE A 129 15.94 -11.15 -4.23
CA ILE A 129 14.56 -11.64 -4.08
C ILE A 129 14.38 -12.90 -4.92
N GLU A 130 13.78 -13.93 -4.35
CA GLU A 130 13.42 -15.18 -5.02
C GLU A 130 11.97 -15.53 -4.66
N PHE A 131 11.12 -15.66 -5.67
CA PHE A 131 9.76 -16.18 -5.48
C PHE A 131 9.81 -17.71 -5.61
N GLU A 132 9.31 -18.42 -4.60
CA GLU A 132 9.35 -19.88 -4.57
C GLU A 132 8.56 -20.48 -5.75
N GLY A 133 9.15 -21.45 -6.44
CA GLY A 133 8.54 -22.12 -7.58
C GLY A 133 8.68 -21.36 -8.91
N GLU A 134 9.33 -20.19 -8.92
CA GLU A 134 9.55 -19.38 -10.12
C GLU A 134 11.05 -19.34 -10.48
N ALA A 135 11.37 -19.62 -11.75
CA ALA A 135 12.73 -19.45 -12.26
C ALA A 135 13.05 -17.95 -12.37
N GLY A 136 13.57 -17.37 -11.30
CA GLY A 136 13.91 -15.95 -11.21
C GLY A 136 15.08 -15.56 -12.11
N LEU A 137 14.78 -15.19 -13.35
CA LEU A 137 15.72 -14.57 -14.29
C LEU A 137 15.45 -13.07 -14.35
N ASP A 138 15.76 -12.29 -13.31
CA ASP A 138 15.87 -10.85 -13.54
C ASP A 138 16.72 -10.06 -12.52
N TYR A 139 17.69 -9.33 -13.06
CA TYR A 139 18.69 -8.54 -12.32
C TYR A 139 18.12 -7.18 -11.86
N GLY A 140 17.02 -7.18 -11.11
CA GLY A 140 16.50 -5.98 -10.42
C GLY A 140 14.98 -5.75 -10.50
N GLY A 141 14.30 -6.47 -11.39
CA GLY A 141 12.83 -6.45 -11.52
C GLY A 141 12.12 -7.01 -10.30
N LEU A 142 12.58 -8.14 -9.77
CA LEU A 142 11.95 -8.84 -8.64
C LEU A 142 11.93 -8.00 -7.36
N ALA A 143 12.96 -7.19 -7.11
CA ALA A 143 12.96 -6.28 -5.97
C ALA A 143 11.85 -5.22 -6.10
N ARG A 144 11.66 -4.66 -7.30
CA ARG A 144 10.58 -3.68 -7.56
C ARG A 144 9.22 -4.33 -7.37
N GLU A 145 9.04 -5.53 -7.90
CA GLU A 145 7.80 -6.29 -7.77
C GLU A 145 7.50 -6.66 -6.32
N TRP A 146 8.49 -7.14 -5.57
CA TRP A 146 8.34 -7.47 -4.16
C TRP A 146 7.88 -6.28 -3.32
N PHE A 147 8.49 -5.10 -3.50
CA PHE A 147 8.04 -3.88 -2.81
C PHE A 147 6.60 -3.50 -3.18
N TYR A 148 6.24 -3.62 -4.45
CA TYR A 148 4.89 -3.33 -4.93
C TYR A 148 3.85 -4.27 -4.31
N LEU A 149 4.03 -5.58 -4.44
CA LEU A 149 3.11 -6.58 -3.89
C LEU A 149 3.03 -6.50 -2.37
N LEU A 150 4.18 -6.35 -1.70
CA LEU A 150 4.19 -6.22 -0.24
C LEU A 150 3.50 -4.94 0.22
N SER A 151 3.61 -3.83 -0.51
CA SER A 151 2.90 -2.60 -0.15
C SER A 151 1.38 -2.75 -0.21
N LYS A 152 0.84 -3.47 -1.19
CA LYS A 152 -0.59 -3.77 -1.26
C LYS A 152 -1.08 -4.54 -0.04
N GLU A 153 -0.30 -5.49 0.45
CA GLU A 153 -0.64 -6.26 1.66
C GLU A 153 -0.46 -5.45 2.94
N MET A 154 0.66 -4.73 3.11
CA MET A 154 0.97 -3.95 4.32
C MET A 154 -0.06 -2.85 4.61
N PHE A 155 -0.58 -2.24 3.54
CA PHE A 155 -1.48 -1.09 3.63
C PHE A 155 -2.95 -1.46 3.41
N ASN A 156 -3.24 -2.77 3.37
CA ASN A 156 -4.59 -3.27 3.28
C ASN A 156 -5.36 -3.00 4.60
N PRO A 157 -6.45 -2.22 4.57
CA PRO A 157 -7.22 -1.91 5.78
C PRO A 157 -7.82 -3.13 6.48
N TYR A 158 -7.97 -4.27 5.78
CA TYR A 158 -8.46 -5.51 6.38
C TYR A 158 -7.60 -6.04 7.53
N TYR A 159 -6.29 -5.73 7.55
CA TYR A 159 -5.41 -6.12 8.65
C TYR A 159 -5.56 -5.22 9.89
N GLY A 160 -6.41 -4.19 9.82
CA GLY A 160 -6.73 -3.32 10.94
C GLY A 160 -5.60 -2.36 11.34
N LEU A 161 -4.49 -2.32 10.60
CA LEU A 161 -3.36 -1.43 10.88
C LEU A 161 -3.59 0.00 10.39
N PHE A 162 -4.20 0.12 9.21
CA PHE A 162 -4.54 1.38 8.56
C PHE A 162 -6.03 1.41 8.23
N GLU A 163 -6.55 2.62 8.07
CA GLU A 163 -7.91 2.87 7.63
C GLU A 163 -7.90 4.01 6.59
N TYR A 164 -8.96 4.09 5.78
CA TYR A 164 -9.15 5.22 4.88
C TYR A 164 -9.48 6.48 5.68
N SER A 165 -8.94 7.61 5.26
CA SER A 165 -9.24 8.91 5.84
C SER A 165 -10.67 9.31 5.52
N ALA A 166 -11.38 9.79 6.53
CA ALA A 166 -12.72 10.33 6.35
C ALA A 166 -12.78 11.60 5.48
N MET A 167 -11.63 12.25 5.22
CA MET A 167 -11.57 13.49 4.44
C MET A 167 -11.65 13.27 2.93
N ASP A 168 -11.14 12.15 2.43
CA ASP A 168 -11.10 11.90 0.98
C ASP A 168 -11.31 10.44 0.57
N ASN A 169 -11.64 9.51 1.48
CA ASN A 169 -11.91 8.07 1.21
C ASN A 169 -10.82 7.31 0.42
N TYR A 170 -9.70 7.95 0.07
CA TYR A 170 -8.63 7.39 -0.76
C TYR A 170 -7.29 7.35 -0.04
N THR A 171 -7.03 8.31 0.84
CA THR A 171 -5.78 8.34 1.61
C THR A 171 -5.88 7.48 2.85
N LEU A 172 -4.74 6.95 3.29
CA LEU A 172 -4.61 6.08 4.44
C LEU A 172 -4.09 6.84 5.65
N GLN A 173 -4.61 6.47 6.82
CA GLN A 173 -4.12 6.90 8.13
C GLN A 173 -3.97 5.68 9.05
N ILE A 174 -3.16 5.81 10.10
CA ILE A 174 -3.05 4.76 11.13
C ILE A 174 -4.42 4.58 11.76
N ASN A 175 -4.91 3.34 11.86
CA ASN A 175 -6.13 3.02 12.59
C ASN A 175 -5.87 3.21 14.10
N PRO A 176 -6.57 4.14 14.78
CA PRO A 176 -6.43 4.35 16.23
C PRO A 176 -6.76 3.11 17.05
N PHE A 177 -7.59 2.22 16.51
CA PHE A 177 -8.03 0.97 17.12
C PHE A 177 -7.22 -0.25 16.68
N SER A 178 -6.07 -0.04 16.03
CA SER A 178 -5.23 -1.13 15.52
C SER A 178 -4.88 -2.19 16.56
N GLY A 179 -4.67 -1.81 17.82
CA GLY A 179 -4.38 -2.76 18.91
C GLY A 179 -5.58 -3.64 19.31
N LEU A 180 -6.82 -3.24 19.01
CA LEU A 180 -8.01 -4.06 19.20
C LEU A 180 -8.20 -5.04 18.03
N CYS A 181 -7.83 -4.62 16.82
CA CYS A 181 -7.96 -5.44 15.62
C CYS A 181 -6.81 -6.44 15.47
N ASN A 182 -5.64 -6.14 16.03
CA ASN A 182 -4.41 -6.93 15.87
C ASN A 182 -3.50 -6.77 17.10
N GLU A 183 -3.35 -7.83 17.88
CA GLU A 183 -2.51 -7.84 19.10
C GLU A 183 -1.04 -7.53 18.81
N ASP A 184 -0.55 -7.89 17.61
CA ASP A 184 0.83 -7.68 17.16
C ASP A 184 1.02 -6.36 16.40
N HIS A 185 0.06 -5.44 16.42
CA HIS A 185 0.08 -4.23 15.58
C HIS A 185 1.39 -3.42 15.68
N LEU A 186 1.99 -3.31 16.88
CA LEU A 186 3.27 -2.60 17.07
C LEU A 186 4.44 -3.30 16.35
N HIS A 187 4.47 -4.63 16.35
CA HIS A 187 5.46 -5.38 15.60
C HIS A 187 5.29 -5.19 14.10
N TYR A 188 4.03 -5.17 13.62
CA TYR A 188 3.72 -4.85 12.23
C TYR A 188 4.13 -3.42 11.85
N PHE A 189 3.83 -2.41 12.67
CA PHE A 189 4.28 -1.04 12.39
C PHE A 189 5.80 -0.91 12.34
N LYS A 190 6.52 -1.60 13.23
CA LYS A 190 7.99 -1.66 13.19
C LYS A 190 8.49 -2.33 11.91
N PHE A 191 7.87 -3.44 11.49
CA PHE A 191 8.16 -4.11 10.23
C PHE A 191 7.91 -3.19 9.02
N ILE A 192 6.75 -2.55 8.95
CA ILE A 192 6.38 -1.60 7.89
C ILE A 192 7.36 -0.43 7.84
N GLY A 193 7.75 0.12 9.00
CA GLY A 193 8.78 1.17 9.10
C GLY A 193 10.14 0.72 8.56
N ARG A 194 10.55 -0.53 8.82
CA ARG A 194 11.76 -1.12 8.23
C ARG A 194 11.64 -1.21 6.70
N VAL A 195 10.53 -1.72 6.18
CA VAL A 195 10.29 -1.86 4.74
C VAL A 195 10.24 -0.49 4.04
N ALA A 196 9.58 0.50 4.62
CA ALA A 196 9.57 1.88 4.12
C ALA A 196 10.98 2.49 4.09
N GLY A 197 11.78 2.28 5.16
CA GLY A 197 13.18 2.67 5.19
C GLY A 197 14.02 1.98 4.12
N MET A 198 13.79 0.68 3.89
CA MET A 198 14.42 -0.06 2.79
C MET A 198 14.02 0.51 1.43
N ALA A 199 12.75 0.82 1.20
CA ALA A 199 12.27 1.39 -0.05
C ALA A 199 12.98 2.72 -0.36
N VAL A 200 13.07 3.61 0.62
CA VAL A 200 13.82 4.88 0.50
C VAL A 200 15.30 4.62 0.21
N TYR A 201 15.93 3.72 0.97
CA TYR A 201 17.37 3.44 0.81
C TYR A 201 17.72 2.84 -0.56
N HIS A 202 16.91 1.90 -1.04
CA HIS A 202 17.13 1.20 -2.32
C HIS A 202 16.52 1.92 -3.53
N GLY A 203 15.86 3.07 -3.33
CA GLY A 203 15.19 3.82 -4.39
C GLY A 203 14.04 3.04 -5.02
N LYS A 204 13.24 2.36 -4.20
CA LYS A 204 12.04 1.61 -4.60
C LYS A 204 10.79 2.35 -4.13
N LEU A 205 9.70 2.14 -4.86
CA LEU A 205 8.41 2.74 -4.56
C LEU A 205 7.55 1.77 -3.77
N LEU A 206 6.76 2.30 -2.84
CA LEU A 206 5.67 1.60 -2.20
C LEU A 206 4.37 2.18 -2.74
N ASP A 207 3.39 1.32 -2.99
CA ASP A 207 2.05 1.75 -3.35
C ASP A 207 1.25 2.10 -2.08
N ALA A 208 1.46 3.33 -1.61
CA ALA A 208 0.89 3.82 -0.37
C ALA A 208 0.54 5.31 -0.50
N PHE A 209 -0.73 5.63 -0.27
CA PHE A 209 -1.25 6.99 -0.36
C PHE A 209 -1.59 7.48 1.04
N PHE A 210 -0.63 7.98 1.80
CA PHE A 210 -0.90 8.46 3.16
C PHE A 210 -1.40 9.90 3.18
N ILE A 211 -2.18 10.23 4.22
CA ILE A 211 -2.53 11.62 4.52
C ILE A 211 -1.26 12.50 4.65
N ARG A 212 -1.32 13.75 4.20
CA ARG A 212 -0.17 14.69 4.30
C ARG A 212 0.40 14.84 5.72
N PRO A 213 -0.42 14.91 6.79
CA PRO A 213 0.09 14.93 8.16
C PRO A 213 1.01 13.75 8.50
N PHE A 214 0.78 12.57 7.94
CA PHE A 214 1.63 11.40 8.17
C PHE A 214 3.08 11.66 7.71
N TYR A 215 3.27 12.24 6.52
CA TYR A 215 4.60 12.63 6.05
C TYR A 215 5.19 13.79 6.87
N LYS A 216 4.37 14.73 7.35
CA LYS A 216 4.83 15.80 8.27
C LYS A 216 5.36 15.20 9.58
N MET A 217 4.70 14.18 10.14
CA MET A 217 5.15 13.45 11.33
C MET A 217 6.50 12.77 11.10
N MET A 218 6.69 12.10 9.95
CA MET A 218 7.99 11.48 9.60
C MET A 218 9.13 12.51 9.50
N LEU A 219 8.81 13.74 9.10
CA LEU A 219 9.75 14.85 9.01
C LEU A 219 9.86 15.67 10.31
N GLN A 220 9.16 15.26 11.38
CA GLN A 220 9.08 15.98 12.65
C GLN A 220 8.63 17.45 12.48
N LYS A 221 7.72 17.70 11.53
CA LYS A 221 7.14 19.02 11.29
C LYS A 221 5.81 19.18 12.04
N GLN A 222 5.47 20.42 12.38
CA GLN A 222 4.17 20.75 12.95
C GLN A 222 3.02 20.41 11.98
N ILE A 223 1.94 19.90 12.56
CA ILE A 223 0.70 19.61 11.85
C ILE A 223 -0.23 20.80 12.06
N ASP A 224 -0.35 21.61 11.02
CA ASP A 224 -1.27 22.74 10.98
C ASP A 224 -2.68 22.25 10.59
N LEU A 225 -3.71 22.91 11.14
CA LEU A 225 -5.12 22.69 10.85
C LEU A 225 -5.52 23.31 9.50
#